data_AF-A0AAN9U9J0-F1
#
_entry.id   AF-A0AAN9U9J0-F1
#
_cell.length_a   1.000
_cell.length_b   1.000
_cell.length_c   1.000
_cell.angle_alpha   90.00
_cell.angle_beta   90.00
_cell.angle_gamma   90.00
#
_symmetry.space_group_name_H-M   'P 1'
#
loop_
_entity.id
_entity.type
_entity.pdbx_description
1 polymer ?
#
loop_
_entity_poly.entity_id
_entity_poly.type
_entity_poly.pdbx_seq_one_letter_code
_entity_poly.pdbx_strand_id
1 'polypeptide(L)'
;MSPIVVNQQSLSETAPDVVELFKHNLSLATSRMPQQRREALAHILSHLIATPPRNPVGTFVLLDKLLPLITDTTTGVRSTLLKVFQALPEAEIQPHADKCIKWVRLGMLHLSAEVRDDALKFMDWLLEAAGDQIFEIAGGWTRTLDAFAAMMGWKNETPAAAAKGWSTAPKTTFGADKGGNSYAHQMAALAKFVELGMQKLPPVAPWSPKQRMDHIYRLPQGPNPFGYLQLFGPPQDGEMCPDLESRQKALWPWKEGMEKKAAQAKMEGGPAGRAATELANVLEEGFEGYEHDVLEELDW
;
A
#
# COMPACT_ATOMS: atom_id res chain seq x y z
N MET A 1 -23.13 47.71 -8.53
CA MET A 1 -24.17 46.67 -8.39
C MET A 1 -23.47 45.32 -8.40
N SER A 2 -23.42 44.63 -7.28
CA SER A 2 -22.88 43.27 -7.22
C SER A 2 -23.97 42.29 -7.66
N PRO A 3 -23.73 41.42 -8.65
CA PRO A 3 -24.74 40.46 -9.09
C PRO A 3 -25.02 39.45 -7.98
N ILE A 4 -26.29 39.22 -7.69
CA ILE A 4 -26.74 38.13 -6.81
C ILE A 4 -26.62 36.84 -7.63
N VAL A 5 -25.62 36.03 -7.32
CA VAL A 5 -25.46 34.69 -7.92
C VAL A 5 -26.27 33.71 -7.08
N VAL A 6 -27.35 33.19 -7.65
CA VAL A 6 -28.14 32.12 -7.04
C VAL A 6 -27.45 30.79 -7.35
N ASN A 7 -27.19 29.97 -6.33
CA ASN A 7 -26.64 28.63 -6.53
C ASN A 7 -27.59 27.81 -7.42
N GLN A 8 -27.08 27.25 -8.52
CA GLN A 8 -27.83 26.32 -9.35
C GLN A 8 -28.31 25.14 -8.51
N GLN A 9 -29.60 25.11 -8.19
CA GLN A 9 -30.27 23.91 -7.71
C GLN A 9 -30.58 23.06 -8.94
N SER A 10 -30.13 21.80 -8.95
CA SER A 10 -30.41 20.84 -10.02
C SER A 10 -31.87 20.40 -9.94
N LEU A 11 -32.79 21.28 -10.32
CA LEU A 11 -34.21 21.00 -10.49
C LEU A 11 -34.49 20.97 -12.00
N SER A 12 -34.38 19.77 -12.59
CA SER A 12 -34.69 19.53 -14.00
C SER A 12 -35.81 18.49 -14.12
N GLU A 13 -36.72 18.69 -15.06
CA GLU A 13 -37.74 17.69 -15.45
C GLU A 13 -37.15 16.57 -16.32
N THR A 14 -35.95 16.77 -16.89
CA THR A 14 -35.23 15.75 -17.64
C THR A 14 -34.35 14.91 -16.71
N ALA A 15 -34.31 13.59 -16.94
CA ALA A 15 -33.47 12.68 -16.16
C ALA A 15 -32.01 13.16 -16.17
N PRO A 16 -31.31 13.17 -15.02
CA PRO A 16 -29.92 13.62 -14.95
C PRO A 16 -29.05 12.84 -15.93
N ASP A 17 -28.14 13.54 -16.61
CA ASP A 17 -27.09 12.87 -17.38
C ASP A 17 -26.30 11.94 -16.45
N VAL A 18 -26.14 10.69 -16.87
CA VAL A 18 -25.45 9.65 -16.12
C VAL A 18 -24.01 10.07 -15.77
N VAL A 19 -23.35 10.81 -16.67
CA VAL A 19 -22.00 11.31 -16.43
C VAL A 19 -22.00 12.40 -15.35
N GLU A 20 -22.94 13.35 -15.42
CA GLU A 20 -23.07 14.40 -14.41
C GLU A 20 -23.51 13.87 -13.05
N LEU A 21 -24.39 12.85 -13.02
CA LEU A 21 -24.76 12.17 -11.79
C LEU A 21 -23.56 11.43 -11.17
N PHE A 22 -22.72 10.79 -11.99
CA PHE A 22 -21.48 10.17 -11.51
C PHE A 22 -20.54 11.21 -10.90
N LYS A 23 -20.28 12.31 -11.62
CA LYS A 23 -19.43 13.42 -11.13
C LYS A 23 -19.99 14.05 -9.86
N HIS A 24 -21.31 14.20 -9.76
CA HIS A 24 -21.98 14.71 -8.58
C HIS A 24 -21.75 13.79 -7.37
N ASN A 25 -21.97 12.48 -7.52
CA ASN A 25 -21.68 11.52 -6.46
C ASN A 25 -20.18 11.50 -6.10
N LEU A 26 -19.29 11.58 -7.08
CA LEU A 26 -17.86 11.73 -6.82
C LEU A 26 -17.56 13.00 -6.00
N SER A 27 -18.26 14.12 -6.23
CA SER A 27 -18.15 15.32 -5.39
C SER A 27 -18.63 15.08 -3.95
N LEU A 28 -19.75 14.34 -3.77
CA LEU A 28 -20.33 14.00 -2.47
C LEU A 28 -19.51 13.00 -1.66
N ALA A 29 -18.61 12.24 -2.28
CA ALA A 29 -17.69 11.34 -1.58
C ALA A 29 -16.78 12.06 -0.57
N THR A 30 -16.63 13.39 -0.66
CA THR A 30 -15.91 14.24 0.30
C THR A 30 -16.84 15.08 1.19
N SER A 31 -18.13 14.72 1.28
CA SER A 31 -19.10 15.41 2.14
C SER A 31 -18.72 15.30 3.62
N ARG A 32 -19.10 16.31 4.41
CA ARG A 32 -18.97 16.28 5.88
C ARG A 32 -19.85 15.20 6.51
N MET A 33 -20.95 14.81 5.85
CA MET A 33 -21.87 13.80 6.37
C MET A 33 -21.41 12.37 6.00
N PRO A 34 -21.16 11.48 6.97
CA PRO A 34 -20.71 10.11 6.69
C PRO A 34 -21.69 9.31 5.83
N GLN A 35 -23.00 9.48 6.07
CA GLN A 35 -24.03 8.81 5.29
C GLN A 35 -23.97 9.19 3.82
N GLN A 36 -23.81 10.48 3.51
CA GLN A 36 -23.68 10.96 2.13
C GLN A 36 -22.42 10.42 1.45
N ARG A 37 -21.28 10.34 2.16
CA ARG A 37 -20.06 9.75 1.58
C ARG A 37 -20.28 8.28 1.24
N ARG A 38 -20.89 7.51 2.15
CA ARG A 38 -21.18 6.09 1.94
C ARG A 38 -22.14 5.86 0.78
N GLU A 39 -23.23 6.62 0.71
CA GLU A 39 -24.22 6.53 -0.39
C GLU A 39 -23.61 6.91 -1.73
N ALA A 40 -22.81 7.98 -1.75
CA ALA A 40 -22.06 8.39 -2.94
C ALA A 40 -21.11 7.29 -3.43
N LEU A 41 -20.36 6.65 -2.54
CA LEU A 41 -19.49 5.53 -2.89
C LEU A 41 -20.30 4.32 -3.40
N ALA A 42 -21.45 4.03 -2.80
CA ALA A 42 -22.32 2.95 -3.27
C ALA A 42 -22.87 3.22 -4.68
N HIS A 43 -23.20 4.47 -4.99
CA HIS A 43 -23.60 4.89 -6.33
C HIS A 43 -22.43 4.82 -7.33
N ILE A 44 -21.21 5.19 -6.92
CA ILE A 44 -20.03 5.02 -7.78
C ILE A 44 -19.80 3.53 -8.06
N LEU A 45 -19.86 2.68 -7.03
CA LEU A 45 -19.69 1.24 -7.14
C LEU A 45 -20.69 0.61 -8.12
N SER A 46 -21.98 0.99 -8.04
CA SER A 46 -23.01 0.42 -8.92
C SER A 46 -22.75 0.71 -10.40
N HIS A 47 -22.12 1.84 -10.73
CA HIS A 47 -21.70 2.18 -12.09
C HIS A 47 -20.45 1.39 -12.54
N LEU A 48 -19.51 1.15 -11.63
CA LEU A 48 -18.29 0.39 -11.94
C LEU A 48 -18.58 -1.09 -12.16
N ILE A 49 -19.53 -1.69 -11.42
CA ILE A 49 -19.90 -3.10 -11.57
C ILE A 49 -21.03 -3.34 -12.60
N ALA A 50 -21.54 -2.28 -13.23
CA ALA A 50 -22.55 -2.40 -14.28
C ALA A 50 -22.01 -3.18 -15.49
N THR A 51 -22.91 -3.65 -16.37
CA THR A 51 -22.52 -4.32 -17.62
C THR A 51 -23.06 -3.51 -18.82
N PRO A 52 -22.20 -2.83 -19.60
CA PRO A 52 -20.75 -2.68 -19.42
C PRO A 52 -20.37 -1.75 -18.24
N PRO A 53 -19.17 -1.91 -17.63
CA PRO A 53 -18.64 -1.00 -16.62
C PRO A 53 -18.59 0.44 -17.11
N ARG A 54 -18.88 1.41 -16.24
CA ARG A 54 -18.84 2.84 -16.58
C ARG A 54 -18.01 3.64 -15.59
N ASN A 55 -16.85 4.10 -16.05
CA ASN A 55 -16.01 5.05 -15.35
C ASN A 55 -15.79 6.30 -16.23
N PRO A 56 -16.70 7.29 -16.20
CA PRO A 56 -16.66 8.43 -17.11
C PRO A 56 -15.57 9.47 -16.77
N VAL A 57 -14.90 9.34 -15.62
CA VAL A 57 -13.83 10.26 -15.17
C VAL A 57 -12.44 9.65 -15.27
N GLY A 58 -12.35 8.34 -15.49
CA GLY A 58 -11.09 7.59 -15.50
C GLY A 58 -10.56 7.28 -14.10
N THR A 59 -9.79 6.20 -14.01
CA THR A 59 -9.28 5.67 -12.73
C THR A 59 -8.35 6.65 -12.01
N PHE A 60 -7.53 7.40 -12.74
CA PHE A 60 -6.67 8.43 -12.15
C PHE A 60 -7.44 9.46 -11.32
N VAL A 61 -8.50 10.06 -11.89
CA VAL A 61 -9.31 11.09 -11.23
C VAL A 61 -10.07 10.50 -10.03
N LEU A 62 -10.55 9.27 -10.18
CA LEU A 62 -11.24 8.55 -9.12
C LEU A 62 -10.31 8.28 -7.94
N LEU A 63 -9.12 7.72 -8.18
CA LEU A 63 -8.14 7.46 -7.13
C LEU A 63 -7.65 8.75 -6.47
N ASP A 64 -7.39 9.82 -7.24
CA ASP A 64 -6.98 11.12 -6.70
C ASP A 64 -7.94 11.64 -5.64
N LYS A 65 -9.24 11.50 -5.89
CA LYS A 65 -10.26 12.00 -4.97
C LYS A 65 -10.60 11.04 -3.83
N LEU A 66 -10.50 9.73 -4.06
CA LEU A 66 -11.02 8.72 -3.13
C LEU A 66 -9.97 8.10 -2.21
N LEU A 67 -8.68 8.07 -2.59
CA LEU A 67 -7.62 7.52 -1.73
C LEU A 67 -7.55 8.12 -0.32
N PRO A 68 -7.80 9.43 -0.10
CA PRO A 68 -7.84 9.98 1.25
C PRO A 68 -8.84 9.28 2.19
N LEU A 69 -9.91 8.71 1.64
CA LEU A 69 -10.97 8.04 2.40
C LEU A 69 -10.52 6.69 3.00
N ILE A 70 -9.32 6.18 2.70
CA ILE A 70 -8.72 5.04 3.43
C ILE A 70 -8.61 5.39 4.93
N THR A 71 -8.36 6.66 5.24
CA THR A 71 -8.27 7.17 6.62
C THR A 71 -9.61 7.70 7.17
N ASP A 72 -10.72 7.50 6.47
CA ASP A 72 -12.04 7.94 6.94
C ASP A 72 -12.37 7.30 8.29
N THR A 73 -12.91 8.06 9.23
CA THR A 73 -13.23 7.56 10.57
C THR A 73 -14.42 6.60 10.58
N THR A 74 -15.20 6.53 9.50
CA THR A 74 -16.41 5.70 9.40
C THR A 74 -16.12 4.37 8.69
N THR A 75 -16.23 3.26 9.42
CA THR A 75 -16.00 1.89 8.90
C THR A 75 -16.86 1.55 7.69
N GLY A 76 -18.11 2.01 7.64
CA GLY A 76 -19.00 1.80 6.49
C GLY A 76 -18.54 2.51 5.21
N VAL A 77 -17.87 3.66 5.33
CA VAL A 77 -17.28 4.39 4.19
C VAL A 77 -16.07 3.61 3.68
N ARG A 78 -15.13 3.24 4.56
CA ARG A 78 -13.95 2.43 4.21
C ARG A 78 -14.30 1.09 3.57
N SER A 79 -15.30 0.39 4.13
CA SER A 79 -15.77 -0.89 3.59
C SER A 79 -16.36 -0.77 2.18
N THR A 80 -17.06 0.33 1.89
CA THR A 80 -17.63 0.58 0.54
C THR A 80 -16.53 1.05 -0.42
N LEU A 81 -15.59 1.86 0.06
CA LEU A 81 -14.43 2.31 -0.69
C LEU A 81 -13.56 1.14 -1.18
N LEU A 82 -13.30 0.15 -0.32
CA LEU A 82 -12.53 -1.03 -0.71
C LEU A 82 -13.20 -1.76 -1.89
N LYS A 83 -14.53 -1.91 -1.87
CA LYS A 83 -15.28 -2.51 -2.98
C LYS A 83 -15.19 -1.67 -4.25
N VAL A 84 -15.20 -0.34 -4.14
CA VAL A 84 -14.98 0.57 -5.28
C VAL A 84 -13.61 0.30 -5.91
N PHE A 85 -12.55 0.18 -5.11
CA PHE A 85 -11.21 -0.11 -5.61
C PHE A 85 -11.07 -1.51 -6.20
N GLN A 86 -11.71 -2.52 -5.59
CA GLN A 86 -11.77 -3.89 -6.12
C GLN A 86 -12.56 -4.01 -7.44
N ALA A 87 -13.42 -3.04 -7.76
CA ALA A 87 -14.17 -3.01 -9.02
C ALA A 87 -13.38 -2.37 -10.19
N LEU A 88 -12.21 -1.79 -9.93
CA LEU A 88 -11.38 -1.16 -10.95
C LEU A 88 -10.46 -2.21 -11.62
N PRO A 89 -10.18 -2.09 -12.93
CA PRO A 89 -9.24 -2.99 -13.60
C PRO A 89 -7.83 -2.84 -13.03
N GLU A 90 -7.15 -3.95 -12.72
CA GLU A 90 -5.80 -3.97 -12.16
C GLU A 90 -4.80 -3.19 -13.02
N ALA A 91 -4.87 -3.33 -14.34
CA ALA A 91 -4.03 -2.61 -15.30
C ALA A 91 -4.17 -1.07 -15.20
N GLU A 92 -5.30 -0.57 -14.69
CA GLU A 92 -5.51 0.86 -14.43
C GLU A 92 -5.02 1.29 -13.04
N ILE A 93 -4.83 0.36 -12.10
CA ILE A 93 -4.31 0.62 -10.75
C ILE A 93 -2.78 0.64 -10.72
N GLN A 94 -2.13 -0.26 -11.47
CA GLN A 94 -0.67 -0.41 -11.50
C GLN A 94 0.09 0.92 -11.74
N PRO A 95 -0.31 1.79 -12.67
CA PRO A 95 0.29 3.14 -12.85
C PRO A 95 0.25 4.05 -11.62
N HIS A 96 -0.58 3.72 -10.64
CA HIS A 96 -0.88 4.56 -9.47
C HIS A 96 -0.45 3.91 -8.15
N ALA A 97 0.33 2.83 -8.20
CA ALA A 97 0.82 2.09 -7.02
C ALA A 97 1.49 3.01 -5.99
N ASP A 98 2.35 3.94 -6.42
CA ASP A 98 3.04 4.91 -5.56
C ASP A 98 2.08 5.76 -4.72
N LYS A 99 0.99 6.22 -5.34
CA LYS A 99 -0.01 7.02 -4.65
C LYS A 99 -0.84 6.17 -3.69
N CYS A 100 -1.20 4.96 -4.13
CA CYS A 100 -2.02 4.05 -3.33
C CYS A 100 -1.28 3.61 -2.07
N ILE A 101 -0.02 3.16 -2.20
CA ILE A 101 0.76 2.67 -1.06
C ILE A 101 0.97 3.76 0.00
N LYS A 102 1.16 5.02 -0.40
CA LYS A 102 1.30 6.15 0.54
C LYS A 102 0.06 6.32 1.42
N TRP A 103 -1.14 6.25 0.85
CA TRP A 103 -2.39 6.35 1.61
C TRP A 103 -2.67 5.10 2.45
N VAL A 104 -2.32 3.91 1.96
CA VAL A 104 -2.41 2.67 2.74
C VAL A 104 -1.49 2.75 3.97
N ARG A 105 -0.21 3.14 3.80
CA ARG A 105 0.74 3.35 4.90
C ARG A 105 0.24 4.38 5.90
N LEU A 106 -0.37 5.47 5.44
CA LEU A 106 -0.96 6.47 6.34
C LEU A 106 -2.11 5.88 7.17
N GLY A 107 -2.97 5.05 6.56
CA GLY A 107 -4.02 4.31 7.28
C GLY A 107 -3.46 3.32 8.29
N MET A 108 -2.40 2.60 7.92
CA MET A 108 -1.68 1.66 8.78
C MET A 108 -1.08 2.32 10.04
N LEU A 109 -0.70 3.60 9.94
CA LEU A 109 -0.12 4.38 11.04
C LEU A 109 -1.14 5.27 11.75
N HIS A 110 -2.43 5.12 11.43
CA HIS A 110 -3.48 5.96 11.98
C HIS A 110 -3.69 5.70 13.49
N LEU A 111 -4.12 6.72 14.25
CA LEU A 111 -4.33 6.61 15.71
C LEU A 111 -5.47 5.63 16.07
N SER A 112 -6.53 5.59 15.26
CA SER A 112 -7.66 4.66 15.44
C SER A 112 -7.30 3.24 15.00
N ALA A 113 -7.49 2.26 15.90
CA ALA A 113 -7.27 0.83 15.61
C ALA A 113 -8.15 0.32 14.48
N GLU A 114 -9.42 0.72 14.43
CA GLU A 114 -10.34 0.31 13.37
C GLU A 114 -9.88 0.78 11.98
N VAL A 115 -9.27 1.97 11.91
CA VAL A 115 -8.72 2.49 10.65
C VAL A 115 -7.48 1.71 10.25
N ARG A 116 -6.60 1.38 11.21
CA ARG A 116 -5.41 0.54 10.95
C ARG A 116 -5.79 -0.85 10.43
N ASP A 117 -6.76 -1.49 11.08
CA ASP A 117 -7.22 -2.83 10.72
C ASP A 117 -7.88 -2.85 9.33
N ASP A 118 -8.67 -1.83 8.99
CA ASP A 118 -9.21 -1.71 7.64
C ASP A 118 -8.14 -1.35 6.61
N ALA A 119 -7.14 -0.54 6.97
CA ALA A 119 -6.00 -0.21 6.08
C ALA A 119 -5.23 -1.46 5.64
N LEU A 120 -5.13 -2.50 6.49
CA LEU A 120 -4.56 -3.78 6.10
C LEU A 120 -5.35 -4.47 4.98
N LYS A 121 -6.68 -4.34 4.95
CA LYS A 121 -7.49 -4.89 3.84
C LYS A 121 -7.20 -4.15 2.53
N PHE A 122 -6.90 -2.86 2.60
CA PHE A 122 -6.41 -2.10 1.44
C PHE A 122 -4.99 -2.51 1.04
N MET A 123 -4.12 -2.87 2.01
CA MET A 123 -2.82 -3.45 1.70
C MET A 123 -2.97 -4.78 0.95
N ASP A 124 -3.82 -5.70 1.42
CA ASP A 124 -4.04 -6.98 0.75
C ASP A 124 -4.50 -6.81 -0.71
N TRP A 125 -5.47 -5.91 -0.92
CA TRP A 125 -5.95 -5.53 -2.25
C TRP A 125 -4.84 -4.95 -3.11
N LEU A 126 -4.03 -4.04 -2.56
CA LEU A 126 -2.99 -3.37 -3.33
C LEU A 126 -1.86 -4.34 -3.73
N LEU A 127 -1.53 -5.31 -2.86
CA LEU A 127 -0.56 -6.36 -3.18
C LEU A 127 -1.07 -7.29 -4.29
N GLU A 128 -2.38 -7.53 -4.35
CA GLU A 128 -2.99 -8.28 -5.45
C GLU A 128 -3.00 -7.49 -6.76
N ALA A 129 -3.39 -6.23 -6.72
CA ALA A 129 -3.57 -5.42 -7.93
C ALA A 129 -2.25 -4.88 -8.51
N ALA A 130 -1.25 -4.61 -7.67
CA ALA A 130 -0.05 -3.86 -8.06
C ALA A 130 1.20 -4.21 -7.23
N GLY A 131 1.32 -5.44 -6.72
CA GLY A 131 2.45 -5.88 -5.89
C GLY A 131 3.82 -5.62 -6.53
N ASP A 132 4.00 -6.01 -7.79
CA ASP A 132 5.26 -5.80 -8.53
C ASP A 132 5.63 -4.31 -8.61
N GLN A 133 4.65 -3.45 -8.92
CA GLN A 133 4.88 -2.01 -9.06
C GLN A 133 5.21 -1.34 -7.73
N ILE A 134 4.79 -1.90 -6.59
CA ILE A 134 5.17 -1.38 -5.27
C ILE A 134 6.68 -1.56 -5.04
N PHE A 135 7.29 -2.64 -5.53
CA PHE A 135 8.73 -2.85 -5.30
C PHE A 135 9.62 -2.03 -6.24
N GLU A 136 9.08 -1.59 -7.38
CA GLU A 136 9.78 -0.75 -8.36
C GLU A 136 9.82 0.74 -7.99
N ILE A 137 9.16 1.15 -6.90
CA ILE A 137 9.10 2.54 -6.46
C ILE A 137 9.91 2.76 -5.19
N ALA A 138 10.42 3.98 -5.06
CA ALA A 138 11.17 4.40 -3.89
C ALA A 138 10.34 4.34 -2.61
N GLY A 139 10.91 3.73 -1.58
CA GLY A 139 10.23 3.48 -0.30
C GLY A 139 9.13 2.43 -0.36
N GLY A 140 8.79 1.87 -1.53
CA GLY A 140 7.77 0.86 -1.62
C GLY A 140 8.12 -0.39 -0.80
N TRP A 141 9.42 -0.74 -0.75
CA TRP A 141 9.95 -1.76 0.16
C TRP A 141 10.17 -1.21 1.58
N THR A 142 11.17 -0.34 1.76
CA THR A 142 11.69 0.09 3.07
C THR A 142 10.64 0.80 3.94
N ARG A 143 9.93 1.80 3.41
CA ARG A 143 8.90 2.52 4.19
C ARG A 143 7.69 1.67 4.51
N THR A 144 7.40 0.66 3.69
CA THR A 144 6.31 -0.27 3.96
C THR A 144 6.69 -1.23 5.08
N LEU A 145 7.93 -1.73 5.11
CA LEU A 145 8.47 -2.47 6.25
C LEU A 145 8.43 -1.63 7.54
N ASP A 146 8.84 -0.35 7.47
CA ASP A 146 8.75 0.59 8.60
C ASP A 146 7.29 0.71 9.11
N ALA A 147 6.32 0.81 8.19
CA ALA A 147 4.91 0.93 8.54
C ALA A 147 4.38 -0.34 9.24
N PHE A 148 4.74 -1.52 8.75
CA PHE A 148 4.43 -2.80 9.39
C PHE A 148 5.06 -2.90 10.79
N ALA A 149 6.36 -2.60 10.90
CA ALA A 149 7.07 -2.63 12.17
C ALA A 149 6.43 -1.68 13.19
N ALA A 150 6.13 -0.45 12.79
CA ALA A 150 5.47 0.53 13.65
C ALA A 150 4.07 0.08 14.08
N MET A 151 3.25 -0.46 13.17
CA MET A 151 1.91 -0.97 13.49
C MET A 151 1.97 -2.10 14.53
N MET A 152 2.89 -3.05 14.39
CA MET A 152 3.05 -4.17 15.31
C MET A 152 3.83 -3.80 16.59
N GLY A 153 4.32 -2.56 16.68
CA GLY A 153 5.18 -2.10 17.79
C GLY A 153 6.53 -2.80 17.84
N TRP A 154 7.02 -3.28 16.70
CA TRP A 154 8.37 -3.84 16.56
C TRP A 154 9.38 -2.68 16.47
N LYS A 155 10.54 -2.85 17.10
CA LYS A 155 11.64 -1.91 17.02
C LYS A 155 12.77 -2.56 16.24
N ASN A 156 13.49 -1.76 15.46
CA ASN A 156 14.78 -2.18 14.94
C ASN A 156 15.76 -2.23 16.13
N GLU A 157 16.36 -3.39 16.39
CA GLU A 157 17.37 -3.56 17.45
C GLU A 157 18.79 -3.23 16.93
N THR A 158 18.94 -2.22 16.07
CA THR A 158 20.25 -1.79 15.58
C THR A 158 21.04 -1.06 16.68
N PRO A 159 22.34 -1.37 16.91
CA PRO A 159 23.13 -0.82 18.02
C PRO A 159 23.31 0.71 18.00
N ALA A 160 23.20 1.35 16.83
CA ALA A 160 23.41 2.79 16.66
C ALA A 160 22.25 3.68 17.15
N ALA A 161 21.04 3.12 17.33
CA ALA A 161 19.86 3.89 17.74
C ALA A 161 19.72 4.07 19.27
N ALA A 162 20.72 3.65 20.05
CA ALA A 162 20.79 3.88 21.50
C ALA A 162 21.24 5.31 21.88
N ALA A 163 21.33 6.24 20.92
CA ALA A 163 21.69 7.63 21.17
C ALA A 163 20.46 8.50 21.54
N LYS A 164 20.28 8.69 22.85
CA LYS A 164 19.67 9.85 23.54
C LYS A 164 18.79 10.79 22.69
N GLY A 165 17.48 10.54 22.66
CA GLY A 165 16.45 11.50 22.23
C GLY A 165 15.32 11.56 23.26
N TRP A 166 15.08 12.74 23.82
CA TRP A 166 14.07 13.02 24.85
C TRP A 166 12.65 12.77 24.34
N SER A 167 12.14 11.54 24.49
CA SER A 167 10.73 11.26 24.76
C SER A 167 10.60 9.88 25.41
N THR A 168 10.71 9.84 26.72
CA THR A 168 10.24 8.73 27.56
C THR A 168 8.71 8.81 27.70
N ALA A 169 8.00 8.74 26.57
CA ALA A 169 6.59 8.38 26.60
C ALA A 169 6.51 6.85 26.63
N PRO A 170 5.69 6.24 27.50
CA PRO A 170 5.40 4.81 27.37
C PRO A 170 4.63 4.68 26.05
N LYS A 171 5.33 4.30 24.97
CA LYS A 171 4.72 4.11 23.66
C LYS A 171 3.83 2.87 23.76
N THR A 172 2.56 3.11 24.04
CA THR A 172 1.48 2.15 23.82
C THR A 172 1.72 1.52 22.45
N THR A 173 1.94 0.21 22.39
CA THR A 173 1.82 -0.56 21.15
C THR A 173 0.55 -0.07 20.45
N PHE A 174 0.60 0.19 19.14
CA PHE A 174 -0.56 0.66 18.37
C PHE A 174 -1.64 -0.45 18.26
N GLY A 175 -2.18 -0.91 19.38
CA GLY A 175 -3.23 -1.91 19.46
C GLY A 175 -2.78 -3.34 19.13
N ALA A 176 -1.49 -3.67 19.20
CA ALA A 176 -1.04 -5.06 19.21
C ALA A 176 -1.39 -5.68 20.59
N ASP A 177 -2.68 -5.89 20.83
CA ASP A 177 -3.13 -6.83 21.85
C ASP A 177 -2.62 -8.20 21.39
N LYS A 178 -1.56 -8.66 22.06
CA LYS A 178 -0.90 -9.94 21.81
C LYS A 178 -1.96 -11.03 21.66
N GLY A 179 -2.05 -11.62 20.47
CA GLY A 179 -2.93 -12.76 20.20
C GLY A 179 -4.34 -12.47 19.65
N GLY A 180 -4.68 -11.21 19.32
CA GLY A 180 -5.96 -10.89 18.67
C GLY A 180 -6.02 -11.21 17.17
N ASN A 181 -7.23 -11.27 16.59
CA ASN A 181 -7.43 -11.44 15.14
C ASN A 181 -6.74 -10.37 14.29
N SER A 182 -6.63 -9.14 14.79
CA SER A 182 -5.90 -8.04 14.14
C SER A 182 -4.41 -8.35 13.99
N TYR A 183 -3.78 -8.89 15.04
CA TYR A 183 -2.37 -9.28 14.98
C TYR A 183 -2.12 -10.44 14.01
N ALA A 184 -3.04 -11.40 13.93
CA ALA A 184 -2.97 -12.47 12.92
C ALA A 184 -3.04 -11.91 11.48
N HIS A 185 -3.92 -10.94 11.23
CA HIS A 185 -4.02 -10.28 9.92
C HIS A 185 -2.77 -9.46 9.59
N GLN A 186 -2.22 -8.73 10.58
CA GLN A 186 -0.95 -7.99 10.43
C GLN A 186 0.19 -8.91 9.99
N MET A 187 0.36 -10.04 10.67
CA MET A 187 1.43 -11.01 10.34
C MET A 187 1.21 -11.65 8.97
N ALA A 188 -0.04 -11.98 8.62
CA ALA A 188 -0.34 -12.57 7.32
C ALA A 188 -0.08 -11.59 6.17
N ALA A 189 -0.48 -10.32 6.34
CA ALA A 189 -0.22 -9.27 5.35
C ALA A 189 1.29 -8.98 5.21
N LEU A 190 2.05 -9.00 6.32
CA LEU A 190 3.51 -8.89 6.27
C LEU A 190 4.14 -10.09 5.57
N ALA A 191 3.70 -11.32 5.86
CA ALA A 191 4.21 -12.52 5.21
C ALA A 191 4.02 -12.45 3.69
N LYS A 192 2.81 -12.11 3.23
CA LYS A 192 2.51 -11.89 1.81
C LYS A 192 3.38 -10.78 1.19
N PHE A 193 3.58 -9.67 1.90
CA PHE A 193 4.44 -8.58 1.45
C PHE A 193 5.90 -9.04 1.27
N VAL A 194 6.43 -9.79 2.25
CA VAL A 194 7.80 -10.32 2.21
C VAL A 194 7.95 -11.36 1.11
N GLU A 195 7.01 -12.29 0.99
CA GLU A 195 6.98 -13.32 -0.05
C GLU A 195 7.07 -12.71 -1.45
N LEU A 196 6.20 -11.75 -1.77
CA LEU A 196 6.19 -11.07 -3.05
C LEU A 196 7.48 -10.27 -3.29
N GLY A 197 8.00 -9.60 -2.25
CA GLY A 197 9.22 -8.80 -2.36
C GLY A 197 10.51 -9.63 -2.47
N MET A 198 10.50 -10.87 -1.96
CA MET A 198 11.63 -11.79 -1.99
C MET A 198 11.53 -12.82 -3.12
N GLN A 199 10.51 -12.74 -3.98
CA GLN A 199 10.30 -13.71 -5.04
C GLN A 199 11.49 -13.73 -6.00
N LYS A 200 12.15 -14.89 -6.10
CA LYS A 200 13.20 -15.13 -7.10
C LYS A 200 12.55 -15.07 -8.48
N LEU A 201 12.90 -14.05 -9.26
CA LEU A 201 12.47 -13.98 -10.65
C LEU A 201 13.01 -15.21 -11.40
N PRO A 202 12.19 -15.85 -12.24
CA PRO A 202 12.66 -16.98 -13.04
C PRO A 202 13.87 -16.54 -13.88
N PRO A 203 14.87 -17.42 -14.08
CA PRO A 203 16.06 -17.09 -14.83
C PRO A 203 15.66 -16.57 -16.22
N VAL A 204 15.95 -15.29 -16.47
CA VAL A 204 15.62 -14.66 -17.75
C VAL A 204 16.50 -15.30 -18.82
N ALA A 205 15.87 -15.93 -19.82
CA ALA A 205 16.59 -16.44 -20.97
C ALA A 205 17.43 -15.32 -21.59
N PRO A 206 18.71 -15.57 -21.97
CA PRO A 206 19.55 -14.54 -22.55
C PRO A 206 18.82 -13.87 -23.71
N TRP A 207 18.71 -12.55 -23.66
CA TRP A 207 18.04 -11.82 -24.73
C TRP A 207 18.74 -12.09 -26.07
N SER A 208 17.94 -12.43 -27.07
CA SER A 208 18.43 -12.44 -28.45
C SER A 208 18.95 -11.04 -28.82
N PRO A 209 19.88 -10.92 -29.78
CA PRO A 209 20.36 -9.61 -30.23
C PRO A 209 19.23 -8.64 -30.59
N LYS A 210 18.16 -9.15 -31.23
CA LYS A 210 16.97 -8.35 -31.57
C LYS A 210 16.23 -7.87 -30.33
N GLN A 211 15.97 -8.73 -29.35
CA GLN A 211 15.29 -8.36 -28.10
C GLN A 211 16.09 -7.31 -27.32
N ARG A 212 17.42 -7.43 -27.30
CA ARG A 212 18.28 -6.41 -26.67
C ARG A 212 18.17 -5.06 -27.38
N MET A 213 18.23 -5.03 -28.70
CA MET A 213 18.06 -3.79 -29.47
C MET A 213 16.66 -3.20 -29.27
N ASP A 214 15.62 -4.04 -29.28
CA ASP A 214 14.25 -3.63 -29.04
C ASP A 214 14.10 -3.05 -27.62
N HIS A 215 14.74 -3.62 -26.60
CA HIS A 215 14.66 -3.13 -25.22
C HIS A 215 15.35 -1.76 -25.04
N ILE A 216 16.47 -1.52 -25.72
CA ILE A 216 17.23 -0.26 -25.60
C ILE A 216 16.58 0.87 -26.41
N TYR A 217 16.07 0.57 -27.61
CA TYR A 217 15.67 1.60 -28.59
C TYR A 217 14.16 1.75 -28.79
N ARG A 218 13.31 0.90 -28.19
CA ARG A 218 11.85 1.11 -28.23
C ARG A 218 11.38 2.00 -27.10
N LEU A 219 10.23 2.64 -27.35
CA LEU A 219 9.48 3.33 -26.31
C LEU A 219 9.11 2.33 -25.20
N PRO A 220 9.48 2.62 -23.94
CA PRO A 220 9.09 1.81 -22.81
C PRO A 220 7.56 1.69 -22.71
N GLN A 221 7.07 0.54 -22.24
CA GLN A 221 5.64 0.22 -22.19
C GLN A 221 4.96 0.58 -20.86
N GLY A 222 5.49 1.58 -20.15
CA GLY A 222 4.99 1.99 -18.84
C GLY A 222 4.77 3.50 -18.77
N PRO A 223 3.95 3.97 -17.81
CA PRO A 223 3.62 5.39 -17.66
C PRO A 223 4.80 6.25 -17.17
N ASN A 224 5.79 5.66 -16.47
CA ASN A 224 6.93 6.38 -15.91
C ASN A 224 8.24 5.57 -15.98
N PRO A 225 8.75 5.28 -17.18
CA PRO A 225 9.87 4.36 -17.35
C PRO A 225 11.21 4.89 -16.84
N PHE A 226 11.32 6.20 -16.63
CA PHE A 226 12.54 6.86 -16.14
C PHE A 226 12.34 7.48 -14.75
N GLY A 227 11.27 7.13 -14.05
CA GLY A 227 10.94 7.68 -12.73
C GLY A 227 12.05 7.46 -11.69
N TYR A 228 12.79 6.37 -11.83
CA TYR A 228 13.93 6.03 -10.97
C TYR A 228 15.08 7.05 -11.06
N LEU A 229 15.18 7.82 -12.16
CA LEU A 229 16.23 8.84 -12.34
C LEU A 229 15.99 10.10 -11.51
N GLN A 230 14.77 10.32 -10.99
CA GLN A 230 14.43 11.47 -10.14
C GLN A 230 14.79 12.84 -10.71
N LEU A 231 14.83 12.98 -12.05
CA LEU A 231 15.21 14.24 -12.69
C LEU A 231 14.19 15.36 -12.42
N PHE A 232 12.94 14.99 -12.16
CA PHE A 232 11.83 15.92 -11.93
C PHE A 232 10.93 15.40 -10.80
N GLY A 233 10.44 16.30 -9.96
CA GLY A 233 9.49 15.98 -8.89
C GLY A 233 10.04 16.21 -7.48
N PRO A 234 9.22 15.98 -6.45
CA PRO A 234 9.65 16.06 -5.06
C PRO A 234 10.66 14.95 -4.73
N PRO A 235 11.47 15.09 -3.67
CA PRO A 235 12.38 14.06 -3.21
C PRO A 235 11.66 12.71 -3.02
N GLN A 236 12.35 11.62 -3.35
CA GLN A 236 11.83 10.27 -3.13
C GLN A 236 11.56 9.98 -1.65
N ASP A 237 10.51 9.21 -1.39
CA ASP A 237 10.13 8.79 -0.05
C ASP A 237 10.92 7.53 0.36
N GLY A 238 12.22 7.66 0.56
CA GLY A 238 13.10 6.55 0.95
C GLY A 238 13.84 5.91 -0.22
N GLU A 239 14.52 4.80 0.05
CA GLU A 239 15.39 4.12 -0.92
C GLU A 239 14.58 3.26 -1.90
N MET A 240 15.06 3.18 -3.15
CA MET A 240 14.56 2.25 -4.16
C MET A 240 15.32 0.93 -4.03
N CYS A 241 14.60 -0.19 -3.94
CA CYS A 241 15.17 -1.54 -3.86
C CYS A 241 14.66 -2.37 -5.06
N PRO A 242 15.21 -2.14 -6.28
CA PRO A 242 14.61 -2.66 -7.51
C PRO A 242 14.85 -4.16 -7.73
N ASP A 243 15.87 -4.72 -7.08
CA ASP A 243 16.29 -6.11 -7.26
C ASP A 243 16.11 -6.90 -5.94
N LEU A 244 16.28 -8.22 -6.03
CA LEU A 244 16.13 -9.11 -4.88
C LEU A 244 17.19 -8.84 -3.81
N GLU A 245 18.44 -8.65 -4.20
CA GLU A 245 19.58 -8.50 -3.30
C GLU A 245 19.48 -7.20 -2.48
N SER A 246 19.10 -6.08 -3.11
CA SER A 246 18.85 -4.82 -2.42
C SER A 246 17.69 -4.91 -1.42
N ARG A 247 16.63 -5.67 -1.75
CA ARG A 247 15.52 -5.92 -0.82
C ARG A 247 15.93 -6.83 0.34
N GLN A 248 16.70 -7.89 0.08
CA GLN A 248 17.28 -8.76 1.12
C GLN A 248 18.18 -7.96 2.07
N LYS A 249 19.10 -7.14 1.52
CA LYS A 249 19.97 -6.24 2.29
C LYS A 249 19.19 -5.29 3.18
N ALA A 250 18.12 -4.68 2.66
CA ALA A 250 17.27 -3.77 3.42
C ALA A 250 16.45 -4.47 4.52
N LEU A 251 16.05 -5.72 4.30
CA LEU A 251 15.29 -6.51 5.29
C LEU A 251 16.21 -7.16 6.35
N TRP A 252 17.49 -7.37 6.04
CA TRP A 252 18.45 -8.05 6.90
C TRP A 252 18.49 -7.54 8.36
N PRO A 253 18.54 -6.21 8.63
CA PRO A 253 18.57 -5.70 10.01
C PRO A 253 17.33 -6.08 10.83
N TRP A 254 16.21 -6.38 10.17
CA TRP A 254 14.96 -6.76 10.82
C TRP A 254 14.82 -8.26 11.00
N LYS A 255 15.57 -9.08 10.26
CA LYS A 255 15.38 -10.54 10.15
C LYS A 255 15.28 -11.23 11.51
N GLU A 256 16.31 -11.09 12.34
CA GLU A 256 16.35 -11.75 13.67
C GLU A 256 15.19 -11.29 14.57
N GLY A 257 14.87 -9.99 14.55
CA GLY A 257 13.76 -9.42 15.29
C GLY A 257 12.41 -10.00 14.85
N MET A 258 12.20 -10.11 13.53
CA MET A 258 10.98 -10.69 12.95
C MET A 258 10.85 -12.18 13.27
N GLU A 259 11.94 -12.96 13.16
CA GLU A 259 11.97 -14.39 13.50
C GLU A 259 11.62 -14.64 14.97
N LYS A 260 12.19 -13.84 15.88
CA LYS A 260 11.88 -13.91 17.32
C LYS A 260 10.42 -13.58 17.61
N LYS A 261 9.86 -12.57 16.95
CA LYS A 261 8.44 -12.19 17.09
C LYS A 261 7.51 -13.24 16.51
N ALA A 262 7.89 -13.85 15.38
CA ALA A 262 7.18 -14.98 14.80
C ALA A 262 7.19 -16.21 15.73
N ALA A 263 8.34 -16.56 16.30
CA ALA A 263 8.46 -17.64 17.26
C ALA A 263 7.57 -17.42 18.50
N GLN A 264 7.50 -16.19 19.03
CA GLN A 264 6.61 -15.84 20.14
C GLN A 264 5.13 -16.05 19.77
N ALA A 265 4.71 -15.54 18.61
CA ALA A 265 3.33 -15.69 18.14
C ALA A 265 2.95 -17.16 17.84
N LYS A 266 3.92 -17.96 17.38
CA LYS A 266 3.74 -19.40 17.15
C LYS A 266 3.43 -20.16 18.44
N MET A 267 4.02 -19.77 19.56
CA MET A 267 3.74 -20.37 20.88
C MET A 267 2.33 -20.07 21.39
N GLU A 268 1.77 -18.91 21.03
CA GLU A 268 0.39 -18.53 21.40
C GLU A 268 -0.67 -19.36 20.63
N GLY A 269 -0.31 -19.89 19.46
CA GLY A 269 -1.18 -20.76 18.64
C GLY A 269 -2.30 -20.00 17.91
N GLY A 270 -3.31 -20.74 17.45
CA GLY A 270 -4.47 -20.15 16.78
C GLY A 270 -4.17 -19.51 15.40
N PRO A 271 -4.97 -18.54 14.96
CA PRO A 271 -4.76 -17.82 13.70
C PRO A 271 -3.42 -17.07 13.65
N ALA A 272 -3.02 -16.44 14.76
CA ALA A 272 -1.75 -15.71 14.85
C ALA A 272 -0.55 -16.67 14.71
N GLY A 273 -0.59 -17.84 15.35
CA GLY A 273 0.49 -18.83 15.21
C GLY A 273 0.61 -19.42 13.80
N ARG A 274 -0.49 -19.54 13.04
CA ARG A 274 -0.45 -19.92 11.63
C ARG A 274 0.20 -18.84 10.76
N ALA A 275 -0.25 -17.60 10.89
CA ALA A 275 0.34 -16.46 10.17
C ALA A 275 1.83 -16.26 10.53
N ALA A 276 2.20 -16.53 11.78
CA ALA A 276 3.58 -16.49 12.24
C ALA A 276 4.44 -17.60 11.62
N THR A 277 3.88 -18.79 11.43
CA THR A 277 4.58 -19.89 10.74
C THR A 277 4.82 -19.52 9.28
N GLU A 278 3.83 -18.93 8.61
CA GLU A 278 3.98 -18.43 7.25
C GLU A 278 5.10 -17.39 7.15
N LEU A 279 5.08 -16.37 8.03
CA LEU A 279 6.13 -15.36 8.08
C LEU A 279 7.53 -15.96 8.28
N ALA A 280 7.66 -16.98 9.14
CA ALA A 280 8.94 -17.64 9.36
C ALA A 280 9.43 -18.37 8.10
N ASN A 281 8.54 -19.09 7.40
CA ASN A 281 8.86 -19.80 6.17
C ASN A 281 9.33 -18.84 5.07
N VAL A 282 8.58 -17.74 4.84
CA VAL A 282 8.93 -16.78 3.77
C VAL A 282 10.22 -16.02 4.08
N LEU A 283 10.56 -15.82 5.36
CA LEU A 283 11.86 -15.27 5.76
C LEU A 283 13.00 -16.27 5.48
N GLU A 284 12.81 -17.55 5.82
CA GLU A 284 13.80 -18.59 5.55
C GLU A 284 14.06 -18.74 4.06
N GLU A 285 13.00 -18.91 3.27
CA GLU A 285 13.07 -19.06 1.81
C GLU A 285 13.59 -17.78 1.12
N GLY A 286 13.14 -16.61 1.59
CA GLY A 286 13.52 -15.32 1.02
C GLY A 286 15.00 -14.98 1.18
N PHE A 287 15.68 -15.53 2.20
CA PHE A 287 17.12 -15.36 2.42
C PHE A 287 17.96 -16.54 1.92
N GLU A 288 17.37 -17.55 1.29
CA GLU A 288 18.10 -18.70 0.76
C GLU A 288 19.09 -18.28 -0.33
N GLY A 289 20.38 -18.45 -0.06
CA GLY A 289 21.48 -18.09 -0.95
C GLY A 289 21.93 -16.62 -0.87
N TYR A 290 21.38 -15.85 0.07
CA TYR A 290 21.87 -14.50 0.37
C TYR A 290 23.10 -14.57 1.28
N GLU A 291 24.24 -14.11 0.77
CA GLU A 291 25.45 -13.90 1.58
C GLU A 291 25.48 -12.43 2.00
N HIS A 292 25.35 -12.19 3.31
CA HIS A 292 25.50 -10.84 3.83
C HIS A 292 26.98 -10.49 3.88
N ASP A 293 27.48 -9.82 2.84
CA ASP A 293 28.85 -9.31 2.82
C ASP A 293 29.04 -8.26 3.93
N VAL A 294 29.69 -8.68 5.02
CA VAL A 294 30.15 -7.82 6.13
C VAL A 294 31.39 -7.04 5.72
N LEU A 295 31.47 -6.58 4.46
CA LEU A 295 32.54 -5.68 4.02
C LEU A 295 32.29 -4.29 4.60
N GLU A 296 32.61 -4.20 5.89
CA GLU A 296 33.21 -3.08 6.56
C GLU A 296 32.43 -1.75 6.50
N GLU A 297 31.68 -1.49 7.58
CA GLU A 297 31.86 -0.24 8.33
C GLU A 297 33.33 -0.16 8.78
N LEU A 298 34.26 0.02 7.83
CA LEU A 298 35.55 0.60 8.13
C LEU A 298 35.25 2.06 8.40
N ASP A 299 35.19 2.40 9.69
CA ASP A 299 35.35 3.77 10.17
C ASP A 299 36.57 4.38 9.45
N TRP A 300 36.32 5.31 8.53
CA TRP A 300 37.31 6.25 8.01
C TRP A 300 37.22 7.57 8.78
#